data_AF-A0A097EM88-F1
#
_entry.id   AF-A0A097EM88-F1
#
_cell.length_a   1.000
_cell.length_b   1.000
_cell.length_c   1.000
_cell.angle_alpha   90.00
_cell.angle_beta   90.00
_cell.angle_gamma   90.00
#
_symmetry.space_group_name_H-M   'P 1'
#
loop_
_entity.id
_entity.type
_entity.pdbx_description
1 polymer ?
#
loop_
_entity_poly.entity_id
_entity_poly.type
_entity_poly.pdbx_seq_one_letter_code
_entity_poly.pdbx_strand_id
1 'polypeptide(L)'
;MIEIIPNIHPFLVHFSIALTIVCFILLNLGYGFSFLKLDRISKKCFDSAEMILYMLGIFIILTIFAGFYAFYTVNFHNMIAHKAMVLHRNIALIFTFSIFIFIIWAVILSRKKKFPSAFFMMGFIIPVCLALFTGYLGAELVYRHSIGVIKNVEVLQNHSNNHQH
;
A
#
# COMPACT_ATOMS: atom_id res chain seq x y z
N MET A 1 24.57 -18.93 -2.45
CA MET A 1 23.16 -18.98 -2.87
C MET A 1 22.76 -17.56 -3.21
N ILE A 2 21.98 -17.36 -4.27
CA ILE A 2 21.33 -16.06 -4.46
C ILE A 2 20.32 -15.94 -3.30
N GLU A 3 20.71 -15.29 -2.21
CA GLU A 3 19.78 -14.85 -1.17
C GLU A 3 18.96 -13.70 -1.75
N ILE A 4 17.97 -14.03 -2.59
CA ILE A 4 16.83 -13.15 -2.84
C ILE A 4 16.02 -13.18 -1.54
N ILE A 5 16.47 -12.41 -0.56
CA ILE A 5 15.57 -11.89 0.46
C ILE A 5 14.85 -10.74 -0.24
N PRO A 6 13.57 -10.89 -0.54
CA PRO A 6 12.71 -9.82 -0.14
C PRO A 6 11.78 -10.44 0.88
N ASN A 7 11.70 -9.75 1.99
CA ASN A 7 10.52 -9.76 2.81
C ASN A 7 9.29 -9.77 1.88
N ILE A 8 8.35 -10.71 2.05
CA ILE A 8 7.13 -10.78 1.23
C ILE A 8 6.31 -9.48 1.34
N HIS A 9 6.57 -8.69 2.40
CA HIS A 9 5.89 -7.45 2.70
C HIS A 9 5.96 -6.39 1.57
N PRO A 10 7.14 -5.89 1.10
CA PRO A 10 7.18 -4.96 -0.03
C PRO A 10 6.41 -5.45 -1.25
N PHE A 11 6.50 -6.72 -1.62
CA PHE A 11 5.73 -7.27 -2.75
C PHE A 11 4.23 -7.02 -2.56
N LEU A 12 3.67 -7.42 -1.41
CA LEU A 12 2.25 -7.24 -1.10
C LEU A 12 1.82 -5.77 -1.02
N VAL A 13 2.69 -4.89 -0.52
CA VAL A 13 2.44 -3.43 -0.48
C VAL A 13 2.20 -2.87 -1.88
N HIS A 14 2.98 -3.28 -2.89
CA HIS A 14 2.78 -2.79 -4.26
C HIS A 14 1.41 -3.18 -4.82
N PHE A 15 0.91 -4.38 -4.51
CA PHE A 15 -0.46 -4.77 -4.89
C PHE A 15 -1.51 -3.90 -4.20
N SER A 16 -1.37 -3.63 -2.90
CA SER A 16 -2.30 -2.77 -2.18
C SER A 16 -2.33 -1.34 -2.76
N ILE A 17 -1.17 -0.77 -3.10
CA ILE A 17 -1.08 0.56 -3.73
C ILE A 17 -1.69 0.52 -5.14
N ALA A 18 -1.31 -0.44 -5.98
CA ALA A 18 -1.79 -0.56 -7.34
C ALA A 18 -3.32 -0.73 -7.39
N LEU A 19 -3.88 -1.63 -6.58
CA LEU A 19 -5.33 -1.85 -6.51
C LEU A 19 -6.08 -0.61 -5.99
N THR A 20 -5.50 0.15 -5.07
CA THR A 20 -6.08 1.43 -4.61
C THR A 20 -6.16 2.44 -5.75
N ILE A 21 -5.08 2.59 -6.52
CA ILE A 21 -5.03 3.51 -7.67
C ILE A 21 -5.99 3.06 -8.76
N VAL A 22 -6.02 1.77 -9.11
CA VAL A 22 -6.94 1.22 -10.12
C VAL A 22 -8.39 1.41 -9.69
N CYS A 23 -8.73 1.17 -8.42
CA CYS A 23 -10.07 1.43 -7.89
C CYS A 23 -10.45 2.91 -8.06
N PHE A 24 -9.55 3.83 -7.71
CA PHE A 24 -9.78 5.26 -7.88
C PHE A 24 -10.01 5.64 -9.34
N ILE A 25 -9.22 5.12 -10.28
CA ILE A 25 -9.39 5.37 -11.71
C ILE A 25 -10.74 4.86 -12.20
N LEU A 26 -11.14 3.63 -11.85
CA LEU A 26 -12.41 3.05 -12.26
C LEU A 26 -13.62 3.84 -11.73
N LEU A 27 -13.54 4.33 -10.48
CA LEU A 27 -14.58 5.19 -9.91
C LEU A 27 -14.74 6.50 -10.70
N ASN A 28 -13.63 7.18 -11.00
CA ASN A 28 -13.66 8.43 -11.77
C ASN A 28 -14.11 8.22 -13.22
N LEU A 29 -13.66 7.13 -13.86
CA LEU A 29 -14.12 6.76 -15.21
C LEU A 29 -15.62 6.45 -15.22
N GLY A 30 -16.12 5.69 -14.25
CA GLY A 30 -17.55 5.41 -14.11
C GLY A 30 -18.37 6.69 -14.03
N TYR A 31 -17.94 7.64 -13.21
CA TYR A 31 -18.60 8.94 -13.10
C TYR A 31 -18.50 9.78 -14.38
N GLY A 32 -17.34 9.83 -15.02
CA GLY A 32 -17.15 10.51 -16.30
C GLY A 32 -18.06 9.95 -17.40
N PHE A 33 -18.18 8.62 -17.50
CA PHE A 33 -19.10 7.98 -18.43
C PHE A 33 -20.57 8.22 -18.09
N SER A 34 -20.91 8.36 -16.80
CA SER A 34 -22.25 8.76 -16.38
C SER A 34 -22.60 10.17 -16.88
N PHE A 35 -21.64 11.10 -16.84
CA PHE A 35 -21.83 12.46 -17.36
C PHE A 35 -22.04 12.47 -18.88
N LEU A 36 -21.39 11.56 -19.60
CA LEU A 36 -21.57 11.35 -21.04
C LEU A 36 -22.83 10.54 -21.40
N LYS A 37 -23.71 10.22 -20.42
CA LYS A 37 -24.92 9.39 -20.60
C LYS A 37 -24.64 7.99 -21.15
N LEU A 38 -23.45 7.45 -20.87
CA LEU A 38 -23.02 6.10 -21.24
C LEU A 38 -23.29 5.12 -20.09
N ASP A 39 -24.55 4.99 -19.68
CA ASP A 39 -24.96 4.31 -18.44
C ASP A 39 -24.49 2.85 -18.35
N ARG A 40 -24.48 2.14 -19.49
CA ARG A 40 -24.01 0.74 -19.54
C ARG A 40 -22.51 0.61 -19.24
N ILE A 41 -21.70 1.55 -19.70
CA ILE A 41 -20.25 1.56 -19.48
C ILE A 41 -19.94 2.05 -18.06
N SER A 42 -20.63 3.12 -17.63
CA SER A 42 -20.57 3.64 -16.26
C SER A 42 -20.84 2.56 -15.23
N LYS A 43 -21.93 1.79 -15.40
CA LYS A 43 -22.26 0.65 -14.53
C LYS A 43 -21.15 -0.39 -14.48
N LYS A 44 -20.60 -0.80 -15.63
CA LYS A 44 -19.48 -1.76 -15.67
C LYS A 44 -18.26 -1.27 -14.92
N CYS A 45 -17.94 0.03 -15.02
CA CYS A 45 -16.84 0.64 -14.27
C CYS A 45 -17.09 0.58 -12.76
N PHE A 46 -18.30 0.92 -12.30
CA PHE A 46 -18.64 0.84 -10.87
C PHE A 46 -18.63 -0.59 -10.34
N ASP A 47 -19.21 -1.55 -11.07
CA ASP A 47 -19.20 -2.96 -10.70
C ASP A 47 -17.75 -3.49 -10.63
N SER A 48 -16.89 -3.07 -11.56
CA SER A 48 -15.46 -3.44 -11.55
C SER A 48 -14.71 -2.78 -10.39
N ALA A 49 -14.98 -1.51 -10.09
CA ALA A 49 -14.37 -0.80 -8.97
C ALA A 49 -14.71 -1.46 -7.64
N GLU A 50 -15.96 -1.89 -7.46
CA GLU A 50 -16.41 -2.63 -6.27
C GLU A 50 -15.63 -3.94 -6.10
N MET A 51 -15.49 -4.73 -7.16
CA MET A 51 -14.71 -5.97 -7.12
C MET A 51 -13.23 -5.73 -6.78
N ILE A 52 -12.63 -4.68 -7.37
CA ILE A 52 -11.24 -4.29 -7.05
C ILE A 52 -11.13 -3.84 -5.59
N LEU A 53 -12.12 -3.13 -5.05
CA LEU A 53 -12.13 -2.70 -3.66
C LEU A 53 -12.19 -3.89 -2.68
N TYR A 54 -12.93 -4.95 -3.01
CA TYR A 54 -12.95 -6.19 -2.22
C TYR A 54 -11.62 -6.95 -2.32
N MET A 55 -11.06 -7.07 -3.51
CA MET A 55 -9.73 -7.66 -3.71
C MET A 55 -8.65 -6.89 -2.95
N LEU A 56 -8.72 -5.56 -2.98
CA LEU A 56 -7.84 -4.68 -2.20
C LEU A 56 -7.93 -4.99 -0.70
N GLY A 57 -9.13 -5.20 -0.16
CA GLY A 57 -9.32 -5.60 1.24
C GLY A 57 -8.57 -6.88 1.61
N ILE A 58 -8.62 -7.89 0.74
CA ILE A 58 -7.89 -9.15 0.94
C ILE A 58 -6.38 -8.90 0.94
N PHE A 59 -5.86 -8.16 -0.04
CA PHE A 59 -4.43 -7.86 -0.12
C PHE A 59 -3.94 -7.01 1.06
N ILE A 60 -4.73 -6.06 1.55
CA ILE A 60 -4.36 -5.25 2.73
C ILE A 60 -4.20 -6.14 3.96
N ILE A 61 -5.08 -7.12 4.17
CA ILE A 61 -4.96 -8.07 5.28
C ILE A 61 -3.61 -8.81 5.18
N LEU A 62 -3.29 -9.35 4.01
CA LEU A 62 -2.00 -10.03 3.77
C LEU A 62 -0.81 -9.08 4.01
N THR A 63 -0.88 -7.85 3.50
CA THR A 63 0.15 -6.82 3.65
C THR A 63 0.43 -6.50 5.12
N ILE A 64 -0.61 -6.39 5.95
CA ILE A 64 -0.49 -6.10 7.39
C ILE A 64 0.19 -7.26 8.12
N PHE A 65 -0.23 -8.50 7.87
CA PHE A 65 0.39 -9.66 8.51
C PHE A 65 1.88 -9.76 8.15
N ALA A 66 2.20 -9.60 6.86
CA ALA A 66 3.58 -9.55 6.40
C ALA A 66 4.36 -8.37 7.01
N GLY A 67 3.71 -7.21 7.19
CA GLY A 67 4.31 -6.02 7.78
C GLY A 67 4.59 -6.15 9.27
N PHE A 68 3.69 -6.78 10.03
CA PHE A 68 3.95 -7.10 11.44
C PHE A 68 5.05 -8.14 11.57
N TYR A 69 5.04 -9.19 10.74
CA TYR A 69 6.14 -10.15 10.71
C TYR A 69 7.48 -9.43 10.48
N ALA A 70 7.56 -8.59 9.44
CA ALA A 70 8.72 -7.75 9.16
C ALA A 70 9.14 -6.88 10.36
N PHE A 71 8.18 -6.23 11.02
CA PHE A 71 8.42 -5.33 12.14
C PHE A 71 9.06 -6.04 13.34
N TYR A 72 8.67 -7.29 13.61
CA TYR A 72 9.18 -8.07 14.74
C TYR A 72 10.44 -8.88 14.44
N THR A 73 10.71 -9.22 13.17
CA THR A 73 11.88 -10.04 12.79
C THR A 73 13.09 -9.22 12.38
N VAL A 74 12.90 -7.97 11.95
CA VAL A 74 13.99 -7.10 11.53
C VAL A 74 14.71 -6.55 12.77
N ASN A 75 15.83 -7.18 13.12
CA ASN A 75 16.69 -6.74 14.21
C ASN A 75 17.56 -5.55 13.77
N PHE A 76 17.23 -4.34 14.23
CA PHE A 76 18.06 -3.15 14.08
C PHE A 76 18.22 -2.44 15.44
N HIS A 77 19.45 -2.14 15.82
CA HIS A 77 19.78 -1.49 17.09
C HIS A 77 19.76 0.05 17.05
N ASN A 78 19.25 0.67 15.97
CA ASN A 78 19.21 2.13 15.84
C ASN A 78 17.82 2.70 16.21
N MET A 79 17.78 3.50 17.28
CA MET A 79 16.56 4.15 17.76
C MET A 79 15.88 5.05 16.71
N ILE A 80 16.64 5.71 15.84
CA ILE A 80 16.08 6.58 14.78
C ILE A 80 15.34 5.72 13.74
N ALA A 81 15.95 4.62 13.31
CA ALA A 81 15.34 3.68 12.37
C ALA A 81 14.06 3.05 12.96
N HIS A 82 14.08 2.68 14.24
CA HIS A 82 12.89 2.15 14.92
C HIS A 82 11.74 3.18 14.95
N LYS A 83 12.02 4.45 15.22
CA LYS A 83 10.99 5.52 15.18
C LYS A 83 10.39 5.68 13.78
N ALA A 84 11.22 5.62 12.73
CA ALA A 84 10.75 5.67 11.35
C ALA A 84 9.85 4.46 11.01
N MET A 85 10.22 3.25 11.46
CA MET A 85 9.39 2.05 11.29
C MET A 85 8.02 2.19 11.96
N VAL A 86 7.98 2.73 13.19
CA VAL A 86 6.73 2.98 13.93
C VAL A 86 5.86 3.99 13.19
N LEU A 87 6.44 5.07 12.66
CA LEU A 87 5.72 6.06 11.87
C LEU A 87 5.10 5.42 10.62
N HIS A 88 5.91 4.69 9.82
CA HIS A 88 5.44 3.98 8.64
C HIS A 88 4.28 3.03 8.97
N ARG A 89 4.42 2.22 10.02
CA ARG A 89 3.38 1.30 10.49
C ARG A 89 2.09 2.03 10.86
N ASN A 90 2.18 3.11 11.62
CA ASN A 90 0.99 3.83 12.08
C ASN A 90 0.23 4.46 10.90
N ILE A 91 0.93 5.04 9.92
CA ILE A 91 0.32 5.56 8.70
C ILE A 91 -0.31 4.42 7.87
N ALA A 92 0.35 3.26 7.77
CA ALA A 92 -0.21 2.08 7.11
C ALA A 92 -1.50 1.56 7.76
N LEU A 93 -1.60 1.64 9.10
CA LEU A 93 -2.83 1.30 9.82
C LEU A 93 -3.96 2.31 9.59
N ILE A 94 -3.65 3.60 9.50
CA ILE A 94 -4.64 4.64 9.15
C ILE A 94 -5.14 4.43 7.71
N PHE A 95 -4.23 4.15 6.76
CA PHE A 95 -4.58 3.76 5.40
C PHE A 95 -5.51 2.55 5.39
N THR A 96 -5.14 1.49 6.10
CA THR A 96 -5.94 0.27 6.23
C THR A 96 -7.36 0.60 6.71
N PHE A 97 -7.47 1.30 7.84
CA PHE A 97 -8.76 1.63 8.44
C PHE A 97 -9.63 2.45 7.47
N SER A 98 -9.03 3.41 6.75
CA SER A 98 -9.73 4.18 5.73
C SER A 98 -10.31 3.29 4.62
N ILE A 99 -9.55 2.31 4.10
CA ILE A 99 -10.04 1.39 3.08
C ILE A 99 -11.18 0.51 3.62
N PHE A 100 -11.08 0.01 4.85
CA PHE A 100 -12.16 -0.80 5.45
C PHE A 100 -13.46 0.00 5.63
N ILE A 101 -13.38 1.30 5.96
CA ILE A 101 -14.55 2.18 5.95
C ILE A 101 -15.19 2.22 4.56
N PHE A 102 -14.37 2.37 3.50
CA PHE A 102 -14.88 2.40 2.13
C PHE A 102 -15.45 1.05 1.67
N ILE A 103 -14.86 -0.08 2.08
CA ILE A 103 -15.41 -1.42 1.83
C ILE A 103 -16.80 -1.55 2.48
N ILE A 104 -16.92 -1.19 3.77
CA ILE A 104 -18.21 -1.24 4.47
C ILE A 104 -19.24 -0.35 3.78
N TRP A 105 -18.84 0.86 3.39
CA TRP A 105 -19.72 1.79 2.69
C TRP A 105 -20.15 1.26 1.32
N ALA A 106 -19.23 0.67 0.56
CA ALA A 106 -19.54 0.01 -0.72
C ALA A 106 -20.56 -1.13 -0.53
N VAL A 107 -20.36 -2.01 0.45
CA VAL A 107 -21.31 -3.10 0.77
C VAL A 107 -22.72 -2.54 1.08
N ILE A 108 -22.81 -1.44 1.82
CA ILE A 108 -24.09 -0.79 2.13
C ILE A 108 -24.74 -0.24 0.85
N LEU A 109 -23.97 0.36 -0.06
CA LEU A 109 -24.47 0.87 -1.34
C LEU A 109 -24.99 -0.26 -2.22
N SER A 110 -24.24 -1.35 -2.34
CA SER A 110 -24.58 -2.50 -3.16
C SER A 110 -25.86 -3.20 -2.66
N ARG A 111 -26.02 -3.34 -1.34
CA ARG A 111 -27.27 -3.84 -0.73
C ARG A 111 -28.46 -2.93 -1.04
N LYS A 112 -28.25 -1.63 -1.12
CA LYS A 112 -29.28 -0.64 -1.50
C LYS A 112 -29.45 -0.49 -3.02
N LYS A 113 -28.70 -1.24 -3.83
CA LYS A 113 -28.66 -1.15 -5.31
C LYS A 113 -28.40 0.29 -5.79
N LYS A 114 -27.55 1.04 -5.09
CA LYS A 114 -27.18 2.42 -5.41
C LYS A 114 -25.76 2.51 -5.93
N PHE A 115 -25.54 3.37 -6.92
CA PHE A 115 -24.20 3.68 -7.41
C PHE A 115 -23.43 4.61 -6.46
N PRO A 116 -22.08 4.57 -6.48
CA PRO A 116 -21.24 5.51 -5.75
C PRO A 116 -21.56 6.96 -6.10
N SER A 117 -21.78 7.80 -5.08
CA SER A 117 -22.01 9.23 -5.27
C SER A 117 -20.70 9.99 -5.46
N ALA A 118 -20.77 11.22 -6.00
CA ALA A 118 -19.62 12.13 -6.08
C ALA A 118 -18.88 12.29 -4.74
N PHE A 119 -19.62 12.27 -3.63
CA PHE A 119 -19.05 12.35 -2.28
C PHE A 119 -18.20 11.11 -1.91
N PHE A 120 -18.64 9.90 -2.29
CA PHE A 120 -17.83 8.69 -2.10
C PHE A 120 -16.50 8.79 -2.87
N MET A 121 -16.54 9.28 -4.10
CA MET A 121 -15.35 9.41 -4.95
C MET A 121 -14.39 10.47 -4.45
N MET A 122 -14.90 11.65 -4.07
CA MET A 122 -14.07 12.72 -3.53
C MET A 122 -13.45 12.30 -2.19
N GLY A 123 -14.19 11.56 -1.36
CA GLY A 123 -13.65 10.96 -0.15
C GLY A 123 -12.55 9.93 -0.42
N PHE A 124 -12.64 9.17 -1.52
CA PHE A 124 -11.64 8.15 -1.88
C PHE A 124 -10.26 8.73 -2.26
N ILE A 125 -10.14 10.05 -2.45
CA ILE A 125 -8.85 10.71 -2.59
C ILE A 125 -8.00 10.53 -1.33
N ILE A 126 -8.62 10.50 -0.15
CA ILE A 126 -7.92 10.34 1.13
C ILE A 126 -7.13 9.01 1.19
N PRO A 127 -7.74 7.83 0.97
CA PRO A 127 -6.99 6.57 0.95
C PRO A 127 -5.91 6.53 -0.15
N VAL A 128 -6.11 7.19 -1.29
CA VAL A 128 -5.07 7.30 -2.34
C VAL A 128 -3.86 8.06 -1.82
N CYS A 129 -4.06 9.24 -1.22
CA CYS A 129 -2.98 10.02 -0.63
C CYS A 129 -2.27 9.26 0.50
N LEU A 130 -3.02 8.56 1.36
CA LEU A 130 -2.46 7.73 2.42
C LEU A 130 -1.64 6.56 1.86
N ALA A 131 -2.09 5.91 0.79
CA ALA A 131 -1.34 4.83 0.14
C ALA A 131 0.00 5.31 -0.41
N LEU A 132 0.00 6.44 -1.13
CA LEU A 132 1.21 7.04 -1.68
C LEU A 132 2.17 7.49 -0.58
N PHE A 133 1.65 8.13 0.47
CA PHE A 133 2.46 8.57 1.61
C PHE A 133 3.05 7.38 2.39
N THR A 134 2.29 6.29 2.55
CA THR A 134 2.80 5.04 3.14
C THR A 134 3.93 4.46 2.29
N GLY A 135 3.78 4.46 0.97
CA GLY A 135 4.82 4.04 0.03
C GLY A 135 6.09 4.90 0.11
N TYR A 136 5.92 6.22 0.22
CA TYR A 136 7.04 7.15 0.44
C TYR A 136 7.81 6.84 1.73
N LEU A 137 7.10 6.66 2.85
CA LEU A 137 7.72 6.28 4.12
C LEU A 137 8.42 4.92 4.01
N GLY A 138 7.84 3.96 3.30
CA GLY A 138 8.46 2.67 3.03
C GLY A 138 9.77 2.80 2.25
N ALA A 139 9.81 3.67 1.23
CA ALA A 139 11.04 3.99 0.52
C ALA A 139 12.08 4.66 1.43
N GLU A 140 11.67 5.56 2.33
CA GLU A 140 12.57 6.19 3.30
C GLU A 140 13.21 5.17 4.26
N LEU A 141 12.46 4.13 4.68
CA LEU A 141 13.02 3.03 5.48
C LEU A 141 14.17 2.32 4.75
N VAL A 142 13.99 2.05 3.46
CA VAL A 142 14.99 1.34 2.65
C VAL A 142 16.17 2.25 2.33
N TYR A 143 15.94 3.43 1.75
CA TYR A 143 17.00 4.26 1.19
C TYR A 143 17.74 5.10 2.25
N ARG A 144 17.05 5.57 3.30
CA ARG A 144 17.66 6.45 4.31
C ARG A 144 18.14 5.69 5.53
N HIS A 145 17.46 4.59 5.88
CA HIS A 145 17.75 3.82 7.09
C HIS A 145 18.33 2.44 6.80
N SER A 146 18.50 2.07 5.52
CA SER A 146 19.06 0.79 5.06
C SER A 146 18.32 -0.44 5.62
N ILE A 147 17.02 -0.30 5.89
CA ILE A 147 16.19 -1.37 6.45
C ILE A 147 15.81 -2.34 5.33
N GLY A 148 16.02 -3.64 5.56
CA GLY A 148 15.71 -4.67 4.56
C GLY A 148 16.72 -4.75 3.41
N VAL A 149 17.88 -4.10 3.54
CA VAL A 149 19.00 -4.20 2.59
C VAL A 149 20.06 -5.11 3.19
N ILE A 150 20.62 -6.02 2.37
CA ILE A 150 21.78 -6.82 2.76
C ILE A 150 22.96 -5.86 2.89
N LYS A 151 23.45 -5.65 4.12
CA LYS A 151 24.70 -4.94 4.34
C LYS A 151 25.84 -5.87 3.93
N ASN A 152 26.44 -5.64 2.78
CA ASN A 152 27.68 -6.32 2.40
C ASN A 152 28.84 -5.80 3.26
N VAL A 153 28.93 -6.30 4.49
CA VAL A 153 30.03 -5.97 5.42
C VAL A 153 31.37 -6.53 4.90
N GLU A 154 31.34 -7.61 4.11
CA GLU A 154 32.55 -8.23 3.53
C GLU A 154 33.32 -7.32 2.56
N VAL A 155 32.66 -6.39 1.86
CA VAL A 155 33.36 -5.48 0.92
C VAL A 155 34.15 -4.39 1.66
N LEU A 156 33.70 -3.97 2.84
CA LEU A 156 34.38 -2.92 3.61
C LEU A 156 35.57 -3.46 4.41
N GLN A 157 35.53 -4.71 4.89
CA GLN A 157 36.65 -5.32 5.62
C GLN A 157 37.80 -5.74 4.70
N ASN A 158 37.53 -6.16 3.46
CA ASN A 158 38.60 -6.52 2.51
C ASN A 158 39.40 -5.31 2.00
N HIS A 159 38.81 -4.11 1.98
CA HIS A 159 39.55 -2.89 1.61
C HIS A 159 40.41 -2.32 2.75
N SER A 160 40.07 -2.53 4.03
CA SER A 160 40.92 -2.05 5.14
C SER A 160 42.21 -2.86 5.30
N ASN A 161 42.18 -4.15 4.97
CA ASN A 161 43.33 -5.04 5.17
C ASN A 161 44.39 -4.90 4.06
N ASN A 162 44.05 -4.31 2.90
CA ASN A 162 44.98 -4.12 1.78
C ASN A 162 45.77 -2.80 1.83
N HIS A 163 45.58 -1.97 2.86
CA HIS A 163 46.31 -0.71 3.04
C HIS A 163 47.33 -0.77 4.19
N GLN A 164 47.64 -1.96 4.72
CA GLN A 164 48.62 -2.16 5.80
C GLN A 164 49.91 -2.89 5.35
N HIS A 165 50.26 -2.85 4.07
CA HIS A 165 51.52 -3.37 3.54
C HIS A 165 52.34 -2.28 2.84
#